data_AF-E6VER3-F1
#
_entry.id   AF-E6VER3-F1
#
_cell.length_a   1.000
_cell.length_b   1.000
_cell.length_c   1.000
_cell.angle_alpha   90.00
_cell.angle_beta   90.00
_cell.angle_gamma   90.00
#
_symmetry.space_group_name_H-M   'P 1'
#
loop_
_entity.id
_entity.type
_entity.pdbx_description
1 polymer ?
#
loop_
_entity_poly.entity_id
_entity_poly.type
_entity_poly.pdbx_seq_one_letter_code
_entity_poly.pdbx_strand_id
1 'polypeptide(L)'
;MSKRLSKTFEPGRGYSKQDWDDVESPELTAEQIKELRPFAEVLPDLAASIRRGRGPNKAPTKRLVSLRLSPEVIDTYKAGGPGWQSRIDADLRRINKIK
;
A
#
# COMPACT_ATOMS: atom_id res chain seq x y z
N MET A 1 1.31 -9.70 -6.04
CA MET A 1 1.18 -10.15 -7.44
C MET A 1 2.19 -9.38 -8.27
N SER A 2 3.22 -10.04 -8.77
CA SER A 2 4.15 -9.41 -9.71
C SER A 2 3.47 -9.40 -11.08
N LYS A 3 3.09 -8.22 -11.56
CA LYS A 3 2.51 -8.07 -12.91
C LYS A 3 3.69 -8.24 -13.88
N ARG A 4 3.72 -9.35 -14.63
CA ARG A 4 4.72 -9.53 -15.69
C ARG A 4 4.59 -8.38 -16.70
N LEU A 5 5.70 -7.75 -17.03
CA LEU A 5 5.77 -6.80 -18.14
C LEU A 5 5.48 -7.59 -19.42
N SER A 6 4.41 -7.21 -20.14
CA SER A 6 4.09 -7.79 -21.46
C SER A 6 5.04 -7.19 -22.49
N LYS A 7 5.77 -8.05 -23.21
CA LYS A 7 6.66 -7.64 -24.31
C LYS A 7 5.92 -7.44 -25.64
N THR A 8 4.61 -7.68 -25.65
CA THR A 8 3.72 -7.63 -26.82
C THR A 8 2.51 -6.75 -26.51
N PHE A 9 1.90 -6.21 -27.56
CA PHE A 9 0.66 -5.44 -27.45
C PHE A 9 -0.48 -6.31 -26.89
N GLU A 10 -1.24 -5.76 -25.95
CA GLU A 10 -2.41 -6.39 -25.32
C GLU A 10 -3.60 -5.42 -25.39
N PRO A 11 -4.75 -5.81 -25.99
CA PRO A 11 -5.91 -4.94 -26.09
C PRO A 11 -6.56 -4.65 -24.73
N GLY A 12 -7.38 -3.59 -24.66
CA GLY A 12 -8.13 -3.23 -23.44
C GLY A 12 -7.33 -2.49 -22.37
N ARG A 13 -6.17 -1.93 -22.72
CA ARG A 13 -5.28 -1.15 -21.84
C ARG A 13 -5.46 0.37 -21.93
N GLY A 14 -6.40 0.84 -22.74
CA GLY A 14 -6.69 2.28 -22.91
C GLY A 14 -5.85 3.00 -23.96
N TYR A 15 -5.06 2.25 -24.74
CA TYR A 15 -4.33 2.72 -25.93
C TYR A 15 -4.59 1.76 -27.09
N SER A 16 -4.58 2.27 -28.32
CA SER A 16 -4.75 1.45 -29.53
C SER A 16 -3.45 0.76 -29.94
N LYS A 17 -3.54 -0.20 -30.88
CA LYS A 17 -2.36 -0.83 -31.46
C LYS A 17 -1.53 0.19 -32.26
N GLN A 18 -2.21 1.12 -32.95
CA GLN A 18 -1.55 2.18 -33.70
C GLN A 18 -0.71 3.07 -32.76
N ASP A 19 -1.30 3.52 -31.64
CA ASP A 19 -0.56 4.30 -30.62
C ASP A 19 0.64 3.54 -30.06
N TRP A 20 0.56 2.20 -29.96
CA TRP A 20 1.66 1.37 -29.49
C TRP A 20 2.80 1.28 -30.51
N ASP A 21 2.45 1.08 -31.78
CA ASP A 21 3.42 0.93 -32.87
C ASP A 21 4.07 2.28 -33.24
N ASP A 22 3.39 3.40 -33.01
CA ASP A 22 3.89 4.76 -33.28
C ASP A 22 4.85 5.31 -32.20
N VAL A 23 4.96 4.64 -31.04
CA VAL A 23 5.89 5.07 -29.98
C VAL A 23 7.32 4.67 -30.35
N GLU A 24 8.10 5.65 -30.77
CA GLU A 24 9.54 5.51 -30.93
C GLU A 24 10.24 5.70 -29.58
N SER A 25 10.78 4.63 -29.01
CA SER A 25 11.51 4.64 -27.73
C SER A 25 12.97 4.24 -27.96
N PRO A 26 13.85 5.16 -28.40
CA PRO A 26 15.27 4.86 -28.52
C PRO A 26 15.89 4.55 -27.16
N GLU A 27 16.95 3.74 -27.17
CA GLU A 27 17.71 3.43 -25.96
C GLU A 27 18.35 4.70 -25.38
N LEU A 28 18.34 4.83 -24.05
CA LEU A 28 18.99 5.94 -23.38
C LEU A 28 20.50 5.85 -23.54
N THR A 29 21.13 6.96 -23.94
CA THR A 29 22.58 7.10 -23.97
C THR A 29 23.17 7.26 -22.56
N ALA A 30 24.46 6.96 -22.39
CA ALA A 30 25.14 7.10 -21.11
C ALA A 30 25.12 8.55 -20.57
N GLU A 31 25.21 9.55 -21.46
CA GLU A 31 25.13 10.96 -21.08
C GLU A 31 23.73 11.34 -20.58
N GLN A 32 22.68 10.87 -21.27
CA GLN A 32 21.30 11.08 -20.83
C GLN A 32 21.03 10.44 -19.47
N ILE A 33 21.59 9.24 -19.21
CA ILE A 33 21.47 8.57 -17.91
C ILE A 33 22.12 9.40 -16.80
N LYS A 34 23.27 10.03 -17.08
CA LYS A 34 23.99 10.86 -16.12
C LYS A 34 23.23 12.13 -15.74
N GLU A 35 22.41 12.66 -16.64
CA GLU A 35 21.58 13.85 -16.41
C GLU A 35 20.26 13.55 -15.67
N LEU A 36 19.90 12.28 -15.47
CA LEU A 36 18.68 11.91 -14.77
C LEU A 36 18.69 12.42 -13.33
N ARG A 37 17.59 13.07 -12.93
CA ARG A 37 17.36 13.56 -11.56
C ARG A 37 16.17 12.85 -10.91
N PRO A 38 16.19 12.64 -9.58
CA PRO A 38 15.06 12.07 -8.88
C PRO A 38 13.76 12.85 -9.12
N PHE A 39 12.66 12.14 -9.32
CA PHE A 39 11.33 12.73 -9.51
C PHE A 39 10.97 13.77 -8.43
N ALA A 40 11.33 13.50 -7.18
CA ALA A 40 11.05 14.40 -6.06
C ALA A 40 11.82 15.73 -6.11
N GLU A 41 12.95 15.77 -6.83
CA GLU A 41 13.73 17.00 -7.04
C GLU A 41 13.18 17.81 -8.21
N VAL A 42 12.71 17.14 -9.27
CA VAL A 42 12.20 17.81 -10.48
C VAL A 42 10.76 18.29 -10.28
N LEU A 43 9.96 17.58 -9.49
CA LEU A 43 8.54 17.88 -9.24
C LEU A 43 8.22 17.84 -7.73
N PRO A 44 8.71 18.82 -6.95
CA PRO A 44 8.63 18.79 -5.48
C PRO A 44 7.19 18.83 -4.95
N ASP A 45 6.32 19.65 -5.53
CA ASP A 45 4.93 19.80 -5.06
C ASP A 45 4.09 18.53 -5.28
N LEU A 46 4.29 17.87 -6.43
CA LEU A 46 3.63 16.60 -6.75
C LEU A 46 4.19 15.46 -5.89
N ALA A 47 5.50 15.42 -5.66
CA ALA A 47 6.09 14.46 -4.74
C ALA A 47 5.56 14.63 -3.30
N ALA A 48 5.37 15.87 -2.84
CA ALA A 48 4.79 16.18 -1.55
C ALA A 48 3.30 15.80 -1.46
N SER A 49 2.53 15.94 -2.54
CA SER A 49 1.12 15.51 -2.57
C SER A 49 0.97 13.99 -2.53
N ILE A 50 1.84 13.24 -3.21
CA ILE A 50 1.85 11.76 -3.18
C ILE A 50 2.27 11.22 -1.81
N ARG A 51 3.29 11.83 -1.18
CA ARG A 51 3.74 11.44 0.17
C ARG A 51 2.68 11.62 1.27
N ARG A 52 1.62 12.42 1.03
CA ARG A 52 0.48 12.52 1.94
C ARG A 52 -0.40 11.25 1.97
N GLY A 53 -0.27 10.35 0.99
CA GLY A 53 -1.17 9.19 0.82
C GLY A 53 -1.03 8.07 1.85
N ARG A 54 0.12 7.92 2.51
CA ARG A 54 0.30 7.04 3.67
C ARG A 54 1.63 7.39 4.33
N GLY A 55 1.57 8.14 5.43
CA GLY A 55 2.76 8.37 6.23
C GLY A 55 3.38 7.05 6.68
N PRO A 56 4.67 7.03 7.07
CA PRO A 56 5.23 5.89 7.78
C PRO A 56 4.29 5.52 8.93
N ASN A 57 3.93 4.24 9.07
CA ASN A 57 3.17 3.75 10.22
C ASN A 57 3.91 4.22 11.48
N LYS A 58 3.49 5.33 12.10
CA LYS A 58 4.24 5.99 13.18
C LYS A 58 4.40 5.11 14.42
N ALA A 59 3.71 3.98 14.49
CA ALA A 59 4.09 2.79 15.23
C ALA A 59 3.16 1.65 14.79
N PRO A 60 3.55 0.36 14.86
CA PRO A 60 2.56 -0.66 15.17
C PRO A 60 2.08 -0.39 16.60
N THR A 61 0.98 0.36 16.76
CA THR A 61 0.39 0.65 18.08
C THR A 61 -0.06 -0.61 18.81
N LYS A 62 -0.23 -1.72 18.09
CA LYS A 62 -0.61 -3.03 18.61
C LYS A 62 0.52 -4.02 18.42
N ARG A 63 0.90 -4.71 19.49
CA ARG A 63 1.83 -5.84 19.43
C ARG A 63 1.03 -7.12 19.21
N LEU A 64 1.42 -7.90 18.22
CA LEU A 64 0.87 -9.25 18.04
C LEU A 64 1.45 -10.14 19.15
N VAL A 65 0.59 -10.64 20.02
CA VAL A 65 0.96 -11.59 21.08
C VAL A 65 0.13 -12.86 20.93
N SER A 66 0.73 -14.00 21.24
CA SER A 66 0.01 -15.29 21.32
C SER A 66 -0.64 -15.39 22.70
N LEU A 67 -1.94 -15.11 22.78
CA LEU A 67 -2.76 -15.18 23.99
C LEU A 67 -3.86 -16.23 23.81
N ARG A 68 -4.05 -17.09 24.81
CA ARG A 68 -5.18 -18.02 24.87
C ARG A 68 -6.33 -17.35 25.63
N LEU A 69 -7.51 -17.35 25.02
CA LEU A 69 -8.77 -16.89 25.61
C LEU A 69 -9.73 -18.08 25.68
N SER A 70 -10.74 -18.02 26.54
CA SER A 70 -11.75 -19.07 26.59
C SER A 70 -12.57 -19.10 25.29
N PRO A 71 -13.11 -20.28 24.89
CA PRO A 71 -13.91 -20.40 23.67
C PRO A 71 -15.12 -19.45 23.67
N GLU A 72 -15.81 -19.28 24.81
CA GLU A 72 -17.01 -18.45 24.89
C GLU A 72 -16.71 -16.98 24.59
N VAL A 73 -15.54 -16.49 25.01
CA VAL A 73 -15.09 -15.13 24.70
C VAL A 73 -14.86 -14.99 23.20
N ILE A 74 -14.12 -15.92 22.58
CA ILE A 74 -13.82 -15.86 21.15
C ILE A 74 -15.09 -15.86 20.32
N ASP A 75 -16.03 -16.76 20.63
CA ASP A 75 -17.27 -16.93 19.89
C ASP A 75 -18.17 -15.70 20.00
N THR A 76 -18.30 -15.14 21.21
CA THR A 76 -19.07 -13.91 21.45
C THR A 76 -18.55 -12.74 20.62
N TYR A 77 -17.24 -12.50 20.61
CA TYR A 77 -16.67 -11.38 19.86
C TYR A 77 -16.74 -11.61 18.35
N LYS A 78 -16.48 -12.84 17.88
CA LYS A 78 -16.56 -13.20 16.45
C LYS A 78 -17.98 -13.11 15.88
N ALA A 79 -19.00 -13.43 16.68
CA ALA A 79 -20.41 -13.30 16.26
C ALA A 79 -20.76 -11.86 15.87
N GLY A 80 -20.09 -10.86 16.45
CA GLY A 80 -20.24 -9.45 16.06
C GLY A 80 -19.59 -9.08 14.71
N GLY A 81 -19.04 -10.03 13.95
CA GLY A 81 -18.51 -9.82 12.61
C GLY A 81 -17.12 -9.17 12.57
N PRO A 82 -16.72 -8.60 11.41
CA PRO A 82 -15.42 -7.98 11.22
C PRO A 82 -15.07 -6.95 12.32
N GLY A 83 -13.79 -6.86 12.66
CA GLY A 83 -13.31 -5.95 13.71
C GLY A 83 -13.40 -6.49 15.15
N TRP A 84 -13.78 -7.76 15.34
CA TRP A 84 -13.90 -8.36 16.68
C TRP A 84 -12.64 -8.27 17.55
N GLN A 85 -11.45 -8.40 16.94
CA GLN A 85 -10.16 -8.23 17.64
C GLN A 85 -9.95 -6.79 18.15
N SER A 86 -10.50 -5.79 17.46
CA SER A 86 -10.42 -4.41 17.93
C SER A 86 -11.42 -4.13 19.05
N ARG A 87 -12.59 -4.79 19.04
CA ARG A 87 -13.58 -4.68 20.12
C ARG A 87 -13.05 -5.28 21.43
N ILE A 88 -12.46 -6.47 21.39
CA ILE A 88 -11.88 -7.08 22.60
C ILE A 88 -10.73 -6.23 23.17
N ASP A 89 -9.86 -5.68 22.31
CA ASP A 89 -8.81 -4.74 22.72
C ASP A 89 -9.38 -3.48 23.39
N ALA A 90 -10.46 -2.91 22.84
CA ALA A 90 -11.13 -1.74 23.43
C ALA A 90 -11.74 -2.04 24.81
N ASP A 91 -12.35 -3.22 25.01
CA ASP A 91 -12.88 -3.63 26.30
C ASP A 91 -11.78 -3.85 27.34
N LEU A 92 -10.67 -4.49 26.94
CA LEU A 92 -9.51 -4.66 27.81
C LEU A 92 -8.92 -3.31 28.24
N ARG A 93 -8.82 -2.35 27.31
CA ARG A 93 -8.39 -0.98 27.64
C ARG A 93 -9.34 -0.30 28.62
N ARG A 94 -10.65 -0.40 28.40
CA ARG A 94 -11.69 0.19 29.26
C ARG A 94 -11.64 -0.38 30.69
N ILE A 95 -11.56 -1.70 30.82
CA ILE A 95 -11.51 -2.39 32.14
C ILE A 95 -10.25 -1.99 32.92
N ASN A 96 -9.12 -1.88 32.24
CA ASN A 96 -7.84 -1.50 32.84
C ASN A 96 -7.63 0.03 32.92
N LYS A 97 -8.64 0.85 32.57
CA LYS A 97 -8.57 2.32 32.54
C LYS A 97 -7.38 2.86 31.71
N ILE A 98 -7.02 2.14 30.65
CA ILE A 98 -5.96 2.52 29.70
C ILE A 98 -6.56 3.54 28.73
N LYS A 99 -6.04 4.77 28.76
CA LYS A 99 -6.40 5.86 27.84
C LYS A 99 -5.87 5.58 26.44
#